data_AF-A0A7S4BAE7-F1
#
_entry.id   AF-A0A7S4BAE7-F1
#
_cell.length_a   1.000
_cell.length_b   1.000
_cell.length_c   1.000
_cell.angle_alpha   90.00
_cell.angle_beta   90.00
_cell.angle_gamma   90.00
#
_symmetry.space_group_name_H-M   'P 1'
#
loop_
_entity.id
_entity.type
_entity.pdbx_description
1 polymer ?
#
loop_
_entity_poly.entity_id
_entity_poly.type
_entity_poly.pdbx_seq_one_letter_code
_entity_poly.pdbx_strand_id
1 'polypeptide(L)'
;AAAATWEYPDSADRSFRTYQHALARCALLQNTLVSIPTGYGKTLIAAVVIHNMLRWFPEGHVVFMAPTRPLVQQQVGAICAAVGLDESRDTVLLTGETAQPIRQLIWA
;
A
#
# COMPACT_ATOMS: atom_id res chain seq x y z
N ALA A 1 -2.75 21.80 -3.30
CA ALA A 1 -1.43 21.16 -3.52
C ALA A 1 -1.53 19.70 -3.14
N ALA A 2 -0.77 18.81 -3.79
CA ALA A 2 -0.59 17.43 -3.33
C ALA A 2 -0.12 17.45 -1.86
N ALA A 3 -0.49 16.42 -1.08
CA ALA A 3 -0.21 16.34 0.36
C ALA A 3 -0.89 17.39 1.27
N ALA A 4 -1.87 18.18 0.78
CA ALA A 4 -2.62 19.12 1.62
C ALA A 4 -3.64 18.43 2.55
N THR A 5 -4.21 17.30 2.12
CA THR A 5 -5.17 16.50 2.89
C THR A 5 -4.86 15.02 2.75
N TRP A 6 -5.04 14.26 3.83
CA TRP A 6 -4.91 12.81 3.82
C TRP A 6 -6.17 12.17 4.37
N GLU A 7 -6.46 10.97 3.91
CA GLU A 7 -7.64 10.19 4.28
C GLU A 7 -7.19 8.98 5.09
N TYR A 8 -7.88 8.73 6.21
CA TYR A 8 -7.74 7.53 7.02
C TYR A 8 -9.10 6.84 7.05
N PRO A 9 -9.18 5.51 6.83
CA PRO A 9 -10.45 4.81 6.81
C PRO A 9 -11.16 4.93 8.15
N ASP A 10 -12.35 5.52 8.13
CA ASP A 10 -13.25 5.61 9.28
C ASP A 10 -14.18 4.40 9.25
N SER A 11 -13.66 3.23 9.62
CA SER A 11 -14.42 1.98 9.56
C SER A 11 -15.33 1.87 10.79
N ALA A 12 -16.64 1.91 10.58
CA ALA A 12 -17.65 1.66 11.62
C ALA A 12 -17.47 0.31 12.36
N ASP A 13 -16.74 -0.64 11.77
CA ASP A 13 -16.52 -2.00 12.28
C ASP A 13 -15.08 -2.25 12.81
N ARG A 14 -14.20 -1.23 12.81
CA ARG A 14 -12.88 -1.34 13.47
C ARG A 14 -12.67 -0.17 14.40
N SER A 15 -12.29 -0.50 15.65
CA SER A 15 -11.91 0.53 16.61
C SER A 15 -10.74 1.36 16.09
N PHE A 16 -10.91 2.68 16.09
CA PHE A 16 -9.84 3.61 15.78
C PHE A 16 -8.67 3.38 16.74
N ARG A 17 -7.47 3.15 16.19
CA ARG A 17 -6.25 2.94 16.97
C ARG A 17 -5.27 4.07 16.72
N THR A 18 -5.09 4.93 17.72
CA THR A 18 -4.25 6.14 17.64
C THR A 18 -2.83 5.84 17.17
N TYR A 19 -2.24 4.70 17.56
CA TYR A 19 -0.88 4.33 17.12
C TYR A 19 -0.81 4.06 15.61
N GLN A 20 -1.83 3.44 15.01
CA GLN A 20 -1.85 3.14 13.57
C GLN A 20 -1.99 4.45 12.78
N HIS A 21 -2.87 5.33 13.23
CA HIS A 21 -3.06 6.66 12.66
C HIS A 21 -1.78 7.50 12.74
N ALA A 22 -1.10 7.53 13.90
CA ALA A 22 0.16 8.25 14.06
C ALA A 22 1.28 7.70 13.16
N LEU A 23 1.42 6.37 13.07
CA LEU A 23 2.41 5.72 12.21
C LEU A 23 2.16 5.98 10.73
N ALA A 24 0.91 5.91 10.28
CA ALA A 24 0.54 6.25 8.90
C ALA A 24 0.86 7.71 8.58
N ARG A 25 0.50 8.64 9.48
CA ARG A 25 0.83 10.06 9.32
C ARG A 25 2.34 10.31 9.23
N CYS A 26 3.14 9.65 10.06
CA CYS A 26 4.61 9.75 9.96
C CYS A 26 5.10 9.25 8.60
N ALA A 27 4.65 8.07 8.16
CA ALA A 27 5.05 7.47 6.89
C ALA A 27 4.64 8.29 5.64
N LEU A 28 3.57 9.09 5.74
CA LEU A 28 3.16 10.00 4.67
C LEU A 28 4.04 11.24 4.53
N LEU A 29 4.67 11.68 5.63
CA LEU A 29 5.45 12.93 5.68
C LEU A 29 6.96 12.70 5.53
N GLN A 30 7.45 11.51 5.89
CA GLN A 30 8.88 11.18 5.85
C GLN A 30 9.11 9.67 5.73
N ASN A 31 10.30 9.31 5.22
CA ASN A 31 10.75 7.92 5.19
C ASN A 31 10.72 7.32 6.60
N THR A 32 9.97 6.23 6.78
CA THR A 32 9.66 5.68 8.10
C THR A 32 9.87 4.18 8.14
N LEU A 33 10.62 3.69 9.13
CA LEU A 33 10.69 2.27 9.49
C LEU A 33 9.69 1.98 10.61
N VAL A 34 8.66 1.19 10.30
CA VAL A 34 7.65 0.79 11.30
C VAL A 34 7.96 -0.60 11.84
N SER A 35 8.33 -0.68 13.12
CA SER A 35 8.57 -1.94 13.84
C SER A 35 7.49 -2.19 14.89
N ILE A 36 6.48 -2.99 14.54
CA ILE A 36 5.40 -3.41 15.44
C ILE A 36 5.12 -4.91 15.29
N PRO A 37 4.61 -5.62 16.33
CA PRO A 37 4.35 -7.05 16.25
C PRO A 37 3.29 -7.42 15.20
N THR A 38 3.24 -8.69 14.82
CA THR A 38 2.19 -9.20 13.90
C THR A 38 0.82 -9.12 14.58
N GLY A 39 -0.24 -8.84 13.80
CA GLY A 39 -1.59 -8.59 14.34
C GLY A 39 -1.88 -7.14 14.73
N TYR A 40 -0.87 -6.25 14.72
CA TYR A 40 -1.05 -4.82 15.06
C TYR A 40 -1.41 -3.93 13.85
N GLY A 41 -1.76 -4.53 12.70
CA GLY A 41 -2.27 -3.80 11.53
C GLY A 41 -1.21 -3.13 10.66
N LYS A 42 -0.04 -3.74 10.50
CA LYS A 42 1.00 -3.27 9.54
C LYS A 42 0.45 -3.08 8.12
N THR A 43 -0.34 -4.04 7.64
CA THR A 43 -0.98 -3.99 6.31
C THR A 43 -1.95 -2.82 6.18
N LEU A 44 -2.70 -2.48 7.24
CA LEU A 44 -3.58 -1.31 7.25
C LEU A 44 -2.76 -0.01 7.14
N ILE A 45 -1.68 0.11 7.90
CA ILE A 45 -0.78 1.28 7.83
C ILE A 45 -0.24 1.42 6.40
N ALA A 46 0.23 0.33 5.79
CA ALA A 46 0.70 0.33 4.40
C ALA A 46 -0.42 0.74 3.42
N ALA A 47 -1.62 0.16 3.53
CA ALA A 47 -2.76 0.49 2.67
C ALA A 47 -3.14 1.98 2.75
N VAL A 48 -3.14 2.57 3.95
CA VAL A 48 -3.39 4.02 4.12
C VAL A 48 -2.33 4.86 3.41
N VAL A 49 -1.06 4.48 3.51
CA VAL A 49 0.02 5.19 2.82
C VAL A 49 -0.16 5.09 1.31
N ILE A 50 -0.44 3.89 0.79
CA ILE A 50 -0.65 3.63 -0.64
C ILE A 50 -1.83 4.44 -1.17
N HIS A 51 -2.98 4.40 -0.49
CA HIS A 51 -4.18 5.16 -0.86
C HIS A 51 -3.90 6.65 -1.06
N ASN A 52 -3.23 7.25 -0.08
CA ASN A 52 -2.94 8.68 -0.13
C ASN A 52 -1.87 9.04 -1.17
N MET A 53 -0.86 8.19 -1.35
CA MET A 53 0.13 8.39 -2.41
C MET A 53 -0.50 8.36 -3.80
N LEU A 54 -1.40 7.41 -4.06
CA LEU A 54 -2.14 7.34 -5.34
C LEU A 54 -3.10 8.52 -5.52
N ARG A 55 -3.75 9.01 -4.45
CA ARG A 55 -4.56 10.24 -4.51
C ARG A 55 -3.74 11.49 -4.82
N TRP A 56 -2.54 11.60 -4.25
CA TRP A 56 -1.69 12.78 -4.41
C TRP A 56 -0.91 12.78 -5.72
N PHE A 57 -0.57 11.60 -6.21
CA PHE A 57 0.22 11.39 -7.42
C PHE A 57 -0.47 10.37 -8.31
N PRO A 58 -1.51 10.76 -9.09
CA PRO A 58 -2.25 9.84 -9.95
C PRO A 58 -1.40 9.13 -11.02
N GLU A 59 -0.31 9.76 -11.45
CA GLU A 59 0.69 9.19 -12.38
C GLU A 59 1.88 8.53 -11.63
N GLY A 60 1.86 8.57 -10.31
CA GLY A 60 2.88 7.97 -9.46
C GLY A 60 2.73 6.47 -9.36
N HIS A 61 3.86 5.78 -9.16
CA HIS A 61 3.90 4.32 -9.01
C HIS A 61 4.25 3.95 -7.57
N VAL A 62 3.61 2.89 -7.07
CA VAL A 62 3.88 2.32 -5.75
C VAL A 62 4.45 0.92 -5.92
N VAL A 63 5.58 0.65 -5.26
CA VAL A 63 6.21 -0.66 -5.25
C VAL A 63 6.04 -1.30 -3.87
N PHE A 64 5.30 -2.40 -3.82
CA PHE A 64 5.16 -3.21 -2.60
C PHE A 64 6.02 -4.47 -2.71
N MET A 65 6.87 -4.71 -1.71
CA MET A 65 7.79 -5.86 -1.69
C MET A 65 7.52 -6.75 -0.48
N ALA A 66 7.54 -8.06 -0.69
CA ALA A 66 7.53 -9.06 0.37
C ALA A 66 8.49 -10.21 0.00
N PRO A 67 8.98 -10.99 1.00
CA PRO A 67 10.04 -11.98 0.79
C PRO A 67 9.62 -13.20 -0.05
N THR A 68 8.33 -13.50 -0.16
CA THR A 68 7.84 -14.69 -0.89
C THR A 68 6.64 -14.36 -1.77
N ARG A 69 6.50 -15.08 -2.89
CA ARG A 69 5.39 -14.91 -3.84
C ARG A 69 4.00 -15.10 -3.19
N PRO A 70 3.75 -16.12 -2.35
CA PRO A 70 2.45 -16.27 -1.68
C PRO A 70 2.14 -15.11 -0.74
N LEU A 71 3.16 -14.58 -0.05
CA LEU A 71 2.96 -13.46 0.85
C LEU A 71 2.65 -12.17 0.08
N VAL A 72 3.33 -11.90 -1.04
CA VAL A 72 3.00 -10.75 -1.90
C VAL A 72 1.55 -10.85 -2.37
N GLN A 73 1.13 -12.00 -2.91
CA GLN A 73 -0.25 -12.19 -3.39
C GLN A 73 -1.29 -11.96 -2.29
N GLN A 74 -1.05 -12.48 -1.08
CA GLN A 74 -1.94 -12.26 0.06
C GLN A 74 -2.04 -10.77 0.44
N GLN A 75 -0.92 -10.05 0.42
CA GLN A 75 -0.91 -8.62 0.77
C GLN A 75 -1.55 -7.77 -0.32
N VAL A 76 -1.33 -8.09 -1.59
CA VAL A 76 -1.95 -7.37 -2.72
C VAL A 76 -3.47 -7.37 -2.58
N GLY A 77 -4.10 -8.52 -2.37
CA GLY A 77 -5.56 -8.56 -2.24
C GLY A 77 -6.07 -7.86 -0.98
N ALA A 78 -5.35 -7.98 0.14
CA ALA A 78 -5.71 -7.25 1.36
C ALA A 78 -5.62 -5.72 1.19
N ILE A 79 -4.62 -5.24 0.45
CA ILE A 79 -4.44 -3.81 0.16
C ILE A 79 -5.49 -3.34 -0.85
N CYS A 80 -5.72 -4.08 -1.94
CA CYS A 80 -6.71 -3.70 -2.95
C CYS A 80 -8.11 -3.60 -2.35
N ALA A 81 -8.51 -4.57 -1.53
CA ALA A 81 -9.77 -4.53 -0.80
C ALA A 81 -9.87 -3.34 0.17
N ALA A 82 -8.76 -2.92 0.79
CA ALA A 82 -8.74 -1.81 1.73
C ALA A 82 -8.77 -0.43 1.03
N VAL A 83 -8.19 -0.33 -0.16
CA VAL A 83 -8.03 0.92 -0.92
C VAL A 83 -9.12 1.08 -2.00
N GLY A 84 -9.84 0.00 -2.34
CA GLY A 84 -10.83 -0.01 -3.41
C GLY A 84 -10.22 -0.12 -4.81
N LEU A 85 -9.06 -0.77 -4.93
CA LEU A 85 -8.40 -1.04 -6.21
C LEU A 85 -8.87 -2.38 -6.78
N ASP A 86 -8.92 -2.46 -8.11
CA ASP A 86 -9.12 -3.72 -8.81
C ASP A 86 -7.77 -4.40 -9.05
N GLU A 87 -7.56 -5.59 -8.51
CA GLU A 87 -6.29 -6.32 -8.63
C GLU A 87 -5.86 -6.54 -10.09
N SER A 88 -6.82 -6.77 -11.00
CA SER A 88 -6.55 -7.10 -12.41
C SER A 88 -6.24 -5.88 -13.27
N ARG A 89 -6.76 -4.70 -12.89
CA ARG A 89 -6.60 -3.45 -13.63
C ARG A 89 -5.54 -2.54 -13.05
N ASP A 90 -5.46 -2.46 -11.72
CA ASP A 90 -4.73 -1.41 -11.00
C ASP A 90 -3.40 -1.93 -10.42
N THR A 91 -3.12 -3.24 -10.49
CA THR A 91 -1.90 -3.84 -9.94
C THR A 91 -1.22 -4.81 -10.90
N VAL A 92 0.09 -4.99 -10.73
CA VAL A 92 0.87 -5.98 -11.46
C VAL A 92 1.79 -6.74 -10.50
N LEU A 93 1.77 -8.08 -10.58
CA LEU A 93 2.67 -8.93 -9.82
C LEU A 93 3.96 -9.20 -10.62
N LEU A 94 5.05 -8.55 -10.23
CA LEU A 94 6.37 -8.81 -10.78
C LEU A 94 7.06 -9.94 -10.01
N THR A 95 7.52 -10.98 -10.72
CA THR A 95 8.29 -12.09 -10.15
C THR A 95 9.61 -12.27 -10.88
N GLY A 96 10.50 -13.10 -10.31
CA GLY A 96 11.75 -13.49 -10.96
C GLY A 96 11.53 -14.21 -12.31
N GLU A 97 10.37 -14.80 -12.52
CA GLU A 97 9.99 -15.52 -13.75
C GLU A 97 9.46 -14.58 -14.85
N THR A 98 9.08 -13.34 -14.52
CA THR A 98 8.63 -12.36 -15.51
C THR A 98 9.79 -12.03 -16.45
N ALA A 99 9.64 -12.27 -17.75
CA ALA A 99 10.68 -12.00 -18.74
C ALA A 99 11.06 -10.51 -18.80
N GLN A 100 12.34 -10.21 -19.03
CA GLN A 100 12.85 -8.83 -19.05
C GLN A 100 12.08 -7.87 -19.99
N PRO A 101 11.69 -8.27 -21.22
CA PRO A 101 10.90 -7.39 -22.09
C PRO A 101 9.53 -7.04 -21.51
N ILE A 102 8.89 -8.01 -20.83
CA ILE A 102 7.60 -7.82 -20.17
C ILE A 102 7.75 -6.85 -19.00
N ARG A 103 8.85 -6.93 -18.24
CA ARG A 103 9.11 -5.96 -17.15
C ARG A 103 9.19 -4.54 -17.71
N GLN A 104 9.93 -4.32 -18.79
CA GLN A 104 10.04 -2.98 -19.41
C GLN A 104 8.68 -2.42 -19.81
N LEU A 105 7.78 -3.26 -20.36
CA LEU A 105 6.43 -2.84 -20.74
C LEU A 105 5.56 -2.46 -19.53
N ILE A 106 5.67 -3.19 -18.42
CA ILE A 106 4.91 -2.93 -17.18
C ILE A 106 5.32 -1.60 -16.52
N TRP A 107 6.57 -1.19 -16.70
CA TRP A 107 7.13 0.03 -16.12
C TRP A 107 6.98 1.28 -17.00
N ALA A 108 6.54 1.12 -18.25
CA ALA A 108 6.40 2.21 -19.22
C ALA A 108 5.08 2.96 -19.04
#